data_AF-A0A7H9HLD8-F1
#
_entry.id   AF-A0A7H9HLD8-F1
#
_cell.length_a   1.000
_cell.length_b   1.000
_cell.length_c   1.000
_cell.angle_alpha   90.00
_cell.angle_beta   90.00
_cell.angle_gamma   90.00
#
_symmetry.space_group_name_H-M   'P 1'
#
loop_
_entity.id
_entity.type
_entity.pdbx_description
1 polymer ?
#
loop_
_entity_poly.entity_id
_entity_poly.type
_entity_poly.pdbx_seq_one_letter_code
_entity_poly.pdbx_strand_id
1 'polypeptide(L)'
;MFLCQLGLIGSPRGALRSGVVVSRASRAVLGKRFNSQTVKTSFQKEQEILVAQRRNRPVSPHLTIYQPQLTWYLSSLHRITGVLLGSAFFAVTMAFGVSTLFGLGLNTEKLKQYYREKVPRWADWTIKGSAAYMFAFHFGNGIRHLLWDTGRELTIKGVNRTGIAVLVLTAFAGTSFLFW
;
A
#
# COMPACT_ATOMS: atom_id res chain seq x y z
N MET A 1 5.19 -40.14 0.34
CA MET A 1 4.69 -39.44 -0.87
C MET A 1 5.94 -39.03 -1.65
N PHE A 2 6.09 -39.39 -2.93
CA PHE A 2 7.33 -39.13 -3.67
C PHE A 2 7.29 -37.73 -4.29
N LEU A 3 8.23 -36.85 -3.95
CA LEU A 3 8.30 -35.50 -4.51
C LEU A 3 9.59 -35.32 -5.32
N CYS A 4 9.42 -34.91 -6.59
CA CYS A 4 10.50 -34.72 -7.54
C CYS A 4 11.12 -33.31 -7.37
N GLN A 5 12.43 -33.25 -7.09
CA GLN A 5 13.14 -31.99 -6.85
C GLN A 5 13.68 -31.43 -8.18
N LEU A 6 12.96 -30.51 -8.81
CA LEU A 6 13.44 -29.78 -9.99
C LEU A 6 14.28 -28.57 -9.56
N GLY A 7 15.60 -28.69 -9.67
CA GLY A 7 16.53 -27.55 -9.54
C GLY A 7 16.52 -26.71 -10.81
N LEU A 8 15.96 -25.50 -10.76
CA LEU A 8 16.03 -24.51 -11.85
C LEU A 8 17.23 -23.59 -11.61
N ILE A 9 18.34 -23.88 -12.28
CA ILE A 9 19.46 -22.94 -12.41
C ILE A 9 19.08 -21.95 -13.52
N GLY A 10 18.75 -20.72 -13.15
CA GLY A 10 18.49 -19.63 -14.09
C GLY A 10 19.79 -19.11 -14.71
N SER A 11 19.80 -18.91 -16.03
CA SER A 11 20.81 -18.14 -16.74
C SER A 11 20.12 -16.96 -17.42
N PRO A 12 20.59 -15.71 -17.27
CA PRO A 12 20.00 -14.58 -17.97
C PRO A 12 20.54 -14.56 -19.39
N ARG A 13 19.67 -14.42 -20.39
CA ARG A 13 20.14 -14.05 -21.74
C ARG A 13 19.35 -12.85 -22.24
N GLY A 14 20.11 -11.76 -22.39
CA GLY A 14 19.68 -10.51 -22.97
C GLY A 14 19.27 -10.65 -24.43
N ALA A 15 18.45 -9.70 -24.85
CA ALA A 15 17.95 -9.55 -26.19
C ALA A 15 19.05 -9.07 -27.15
N LEU A 16 19.18 -9.72 -28.31
CA LEU A 16 19.66 -9.09 -29.54
C LEU A 16 18.96 -9.71 -30.76
N ARG A 17 18.42 -8.85 -31.62
CA ARG A 17 17.83 -9.14 -32.94
C ARG A 17 18.92 -9.41 -33.97
N SER A 18 18.66 -10.29 -34.94
CA SER A 18 18.81 -10.08 -36.41
C SER A 18 19.10 -11.37 -37.17
N GLY A 19 18.54 -11.51 -38.37
CA GLY A 19 19.07 -12.33 -39.46
C GLY A 19 18.62 -13.79 -39.54
N VAL A 20 17.63 -14.07 -40.39
CA VAL A 20 17.24 -15.42 -40.81
C VAL A 20 18.24 -15.96 -41.84
N VAL A 21 18.97 -17.01 -41.47
CA VAL A 21 19.57 -17.99 -42.40
C VAL A 21 19.34 -19.37 -41.80
N VAL A 22 18.40 -20.13 -42.38
CA VAL A 22 18.07 -21.49 -41.96
C VAL A 22 19.15 -22.43 -42.51
N SER A 23 20.21 -22.65 -41.74
CA SER A 23 21.18 -23.71 -42.02
C SER A 23 20.59 -25.06 -41.58
N ARG A 24 20.81 -26.09 -42.41
CA ARG A 24 20.37 -27.49 -42.25
C ARG A 24 21.12 -28.24 -41.12
N ALA A 25 21.46 -27.58 -40.03
CA ALA A 25 22.03 -28.17 -38.82
C ALA A 25 20.95 -28.40 -37.73
N SER A 26 19.74 -28.75 -38.15
CA SER A 26 18.60 -28.98 -37.25
C SER A 26 18.52 -30.46 -36.89
N ARG A 27 19.32 -30.96 -35.94
CA ARG A 27 18.98 -32.21 -35.20
C ARG A 27 19.81 -32.59 -33.97
N ALA A 28 20.41 -31.66 -33.25
CA ALA A 28 20.99 -31.97 -31.95
C ALA A 28 20.80 -30.85 -30.92
N VAL A 29 19.58 -30.32 -30.80
CA VAL A 29 19.17 -29.78 -29.49
C VAL A 29 18.93 -31.00 -28.61
N LEU A 30 20.03 -31.47 -28.04
CA LEU A 30 20.11 -32.50 -27.02
C LEU A 30 19.03 -32.20 -25.99
N GLY A 31 17.91 -32.91 -26.06
CA GLY A 31 16.89 -32.87 -25.04
C GLY A 31 17.56 -33.29 -23.75
N LYS A 32 17.87 -32.31 -22.89
CA LYS A 32 18.33 -32.55 -21.52
C LYS A 32 17.20 -33.34 -20.87
N ARG A 33 17.30 -34.67 -20.91
CA ARG A 33 16.42 -35.55 -20.13
C ARG A 33 16.74 -35.21 -18.69
N PHE A 34 15.83 -34.46 -18.05
CA PHE A 34 15.87 -34.28 -16.61
C PHE A 34 15.77 -35.68 -16.00
N ASN A 35 16.87 -36.17 -15.45
CA ASN A 35 16.90 -37.43 -14.75
C ASN A 35 16.21 -37.21 -13.40
N SER A 36 14.88 -37.34 -13.41
CA SER A 36 14.03 -37.17 -12.25
C SER A 36 14.12 -38.43 -11.40
N GLN A 37 15.15 -38.51 -10.54
CA GLN A 37 15.24 -39.58 -9.57
C GLN A 37 14.37 -39.27 -8.35
N THR A 38 13.46 -40.17 -8.02
CA THR A 38 12.62 -40.06 -6.83
C THR A 38 13.35 -40.70 -5.64
N VAL A 39 13.88 -39.85 -4.76
CA VAL A 39 14.46 -40.31 -3.49
C VAL A 39 13.34 -40.43 -2.46
N LYS A 40 13.32 -41.52 -1.67
CA LYS A 40 12.41 -41.63 -0.52
C LYS A 40 12.85 -40.62 0.54
N THR A 41 11.99 -39.64 0.84
CA THR A 41 12.24 -38.63 1.88
C THR A 41 11.28 -38.80 3.05
N SER A 42 11.69 -38.38 4.24
CA SER A 42 10.78 -38.18 5.36
C SER A 42 9.94 -36.91 5.13
N PHE A 43 8.78 -36.84 5.77
CA PHE A 43 7.87 -35.69 5.64
C PHE A 43 8.50 -34.35 6.03
N GLN A 44 9.31 -34.34 7.11
CA GLN A 44 10.00 -33.13 7.56
C GLN A 44 11.00 -32.61 6.51
N LYS A 45 11.81 -33.52 5.94
CA LYS A 45 12.79 -33.18 4.89
C LYS A 45 12.12 -32.69 3.60
N GLU A 46 10.97 -33.26 3.27
CA GLU A 46 10.15 -32.81 2.14
C GLU A 46 9.64 -31.38 2.36
N GLN A 47 9.13 -31.05 3.55
CA GLN A 47 8.70 -29.70 3.89
C GLN A 47 9.85 -28.68 3.83
N GLU A 48 11.03 -29.03 4.35
CA GLU A 48 12.22 -28.18 4.29
C GLU A 48 12.60 -27.84 2.84
N ILE A 49 12.62 -28.85 1.96
CA ILE A 49 12.92 -28.67 0.53
C ILE A 49 11.87 -27.77 -0.12
N LEU A 50 10.59 -27.98 0.15
CA LEU A 50 9.51 -27.17 -0.42
C LEU A 50 9.59 -25.72 0.06
N VAL A 51 9.90 -25.47 1.34
CA VAL A 51 10.10 -24.12 1.86
C VAL A 51 11.31 -23.45 1.21
N ALA A 52 12.44 -24.16 1.08
CA ALA A 52 13.63 -23.66 0.39
C ALA A 52 13.33 -23.30 -1.07
N GLN A 53 12.57 -24.14 -1.77
CA GLN A 53 12.14 -23.87 -3.14
C GLN A 53 11.19 -22.67 -3.24
N ARG A 54 10.25 -22.50 -2.30
CA ARG A 54 9.31 -21.37 -2.30
C ARG A 54 10.03 -20.03 -2.12
N ARG A 55 11.13 -19.98 -1.36
CA ARG A 55 11.96 -18.76 -1.20
C ARG A 55 12.61 -18.30 -2.51
N ASN A 56 12.90 -19.24 -3.41
CA ASN A 56 13.52 -18.95 -4.70
C ASN A 56 12.50 -18.56 -5.79
N ARG A 57 11.19 -18.63 -5.51
CA ARG A 57 10.17 -18.24 -6.47
C ARG A 57 9.99 -16.72 -6.43
N PRO A 58 10.13 -16.01 -7.56
CA PRO A 58 9.87 -14.59 -7.59
C PRO A 58 8.39 -14.31 -7.30
N VAL A 59 8.12 -13.23 -6.57
CA VAL A 59 6.77 -12.72 -6.38
C VAL A 59 6.35 -12.01 -7.67
N SER A 60 5.17 -12.32 -8.19
CA SER A 60 4.65 -11.62 -9.37
C SER A 60 4.46 -10.13 -9.06
N PRO A 61 4.74 -9.24 -10.03
CA PRO A 61 4.45 -7.82 -9.86
C PRO A 61 2.95 -7.63 -9.63
N HIS A 62 2.58 -6.71 -8.74
CA HIS A 62 1.20 -6.47 -8.33
C HIS A 62 0.87 -4.98 -8.40
N LEU A 63 1.33 -4.16 -7.44
CA LEU A 63 1.03 -2.71 -7.45
C LEU A 63 1.61 -1.98 -8.68
N THR A 64 2.74 -2.45 -9.20
CA THR A 64 3.44 -1.79 -10.32
C THR A 64 2.78 -2.01 -11.68
N ILE A 65 1.92 -3.03 -11.81
CA ILE A 65 1.28 -3.39 -13.09
C ILE A 65 -0.25 -3.32 -13.03
N TYR A 66 -0.83 -3.14 -11.84
CA TYR A 66 -2.27 -3.12 -11.69
C TYR A 66 -2.87 -1.83 -12.23
N GLN A 67 -4.01 -1.92 -12.91
CA GLN A 67 -4.68 -0.75 -13.47
C GLN A 67 -5.14 0.20 -12.34
N PRO A 68 -4.83 1.50 -12.44
CA PRO A 68 -5.41 2.53 -11.57
C PRO A 68 -6.94 2.46 -11.52
N GLN A 69 -7.51 2.24 -10.34
CA GLN A 69 -8.96 2.18 -10.12
C GLN A 69 -9.34 2.97 -8.87
N LEU A 70 -10.46 3.69 -8.95
CA LEU A 70 -10.96 4.55 -7.86
C LEU A 70 -11.12 3.78 -6.53
N THR A 71 -11.44 2.48 -6.61
CA THR A 71 -11.66 1.59 -5.46
C THR A 71 -10.44 1.47 -4.54
N TRP A 72 -9.30 1.01 -5.08
CA TRP A 72 -8.12 0.77 -4.27
C TRP A 72 -7.38 2.05 -3.92
N TYR A 73 -7.46 3.11 -4.74
CA TYR A 73 -6.94 4.43 -4.39
C TYR A 73 -7.67 5.01 -3.18
N LEU A 74 -9.01 5.04 -3.19
CA LEU A 74 -9.79 5.56 -2.06
C LEU A 74 -9.54 4.73 -0.79
N SER A 75 -9.42 3.40 -0.92
CA SER A 75 -9.09 2.54 0.23
C SER A 75 -7.69 2.85 0.79
N SER A 76 -6.68 3.02 -0.08
CA SER A 76 -5.32 3.34 0.32
C SER A 76 -5.25 4.72 1.00
N LEU A 77 -5.91 5.72 0.40
CA LEU A 77 -6.01 7.05 0.99
C LEU A 77 -6.70 7.01 2.35
N HIS A 78 -7.74 6.19 2.54
CA HIS A 78 -8.44 6.09 3.83
C HIS A 78 -7.52 5.57 4.94
N ARG A 79 -6.66 4.60 4.61
CA ARG A 79 -5.62 4.10 5.53
C ARG A 79 -4.58 5.18 5.83
N ILE A 80 -4.06 5.84 4.81
CA ILE A 80 -3.04 6.89 4.96
C ILE A 80 -3.57 8.05 5.80
N THR A 81 -4.76 8.56 5.49
CA THR A 81 -5.36 9.65 6.27
C THR A 81 -5.67 9.22 7.70
N GLY A 82 -6.11 7.97 7.93
CA GLY A 82 -6.35 7.44 9.26
C GLY A 82 -5.09 7.36 10.11
N VAL A 83 -4.00 6.84 9.55
CA VAL A 83 -2.69 6.77 10.23
C VAL A 83 -2.16 8.16 10.55
N LEU A 84 -2.22 9.09 9.59
CA LEU A 84 -1.70 10.44 9.79
C LEU A 84 -2.53 11.24 10.81
N LEU A 85 -3.86 11.20 10.73
CA LEU A 85 -4.72 11.88 11.71
C LEU A 85 -4.60 11.25 13.10
N GLY A 86 -4.59 9.92 13.19
CA GLY A 86 -4.42 9.20 14.45
C GLY A 86 -3.07 9.48 15.09
N SER A 87 -1.98 9.37 14.32
CA SER A 87 -0.63 9.68 14.81
C SER A 87 -0.48 11.13 15.24
N ALA A 88 -1.04 12.10 14.50
CA ALA A 88 -1.04 13.50 14.91
C ALA A 88 -1.79 13.71 16.23
N PHE A 89 -2.97 13.12 16.38
CA PHE A 89 -3.75 13.19 17.62
C PHE A 89 -2.99 12.59 18.81
N PHE A 90 -2.42 11.40 18.66
CA PHE A 90 -1.64 10.76 19.71
C PHE A 90 -0.36 11.52 20.04
N ALA A 91 0.36 12.04 19.03
CA ALA A 91 1.58 12.82 19.24
C ALA A 91 1.30 14.08 20.06
N VAL A 92 0.25 14.84 19.72
CA VAL A 92 -0.15 16.03 20.48
C VAL A 92 -0.55 15.65 21.90
N THR A 93 -1.40 14.64 22.06
CA THR A 93 -1.90 14.21 23.37
C THR A 93 -0.76 13.73 24.28
N MET A 94 0.17 12.95 23.73
CA MET A 94 1.36 12.50 24.46
C MET A 94 2.31 13.65 24.79
N ALA A 95 2.53 14.61 23.88
CA ALA A 95 3.38 15.77 24.15
C ALA A 95 2.86 16.62 25.31
N PHE A 96 1.54 16.89 25.35
CA PHE A 96 0.91 17.59 26.46
C PHE A 96 0.91 16.77 27.76
N GLY A 97 0.70 15.45 27.67
CA GLY A 97 0.77 14.54 28.80
C GLY A 97 2.16 14.50 29.43
N VAL A 98 3.20 14.27 28.62
CA VAL A 98 4.61 14.26 29.04
C VAL A 98 5.01 15.61 29.62
N SER A 99 4.63 16.72 28.98
CA SER A 99 4.91 18.05 29.51
C SER A 99 4.32 18.27 30.91
N THR A 100 3.08 17.84 31.13
CA THR A 100 2.42 17.94 32.44
C THR A 100 3.12 17.08 33.48
N LEU A 101 3.46 15.84 33.14
CA LEU A 101 4.10 14.89 34.06
C LEU A 101 5.51 15.30 34.48
N PHE A 102 6.30 15.87 33.56
CA PHE A 102 7.69 16.25 33.79
C PHE A 102 7.89 17.75 34.00
N GLY A 103 6.82 18.54 34.07
CA GLY A 103 6.88 19.98 34.29
C GLY A 103 7.60 20.76 33.16
N LEU A 104 7.56 20.27 31.92
CA LEU A 104 8.27 20.88 30.78
C LEU A 104 7.64 22.22 30.32
N GLY A 105 6.48 22.57 30.89
CA GLY A 105 5.88 23.88 30.72
C GLY A 105 5.32 24.17 29.32
N LEU A 106 5.08 23.13 28.50
CA LEU A 106 4.27 23.21 27.28
C LEU A 106 2.81 23.39 27.69
N ASN A 107 2.23 24.50 27.24
CA ASN A 107 0.82 24.84 27.42
C ASN A 107 0.27 25.44 26.11
N THR A 108 -1.04 25.60 26.06
CA THR A 108 -1.76 26.06 24.87
C THR A 108 -1.35 27.49 24.48
N GLU A 109 -1.08 28.35 25.47
CA GLU A 109 -0.72 29.76 25.28
C GLU A 109 0.64 29.90 24.59
N LYS A 110 1.67 29.20 25.10
CA LYS A 110 3.01 29.19 24.51
C LYS A 110 3.01 28.56 23.13
N LEU A 111 2.23 27.49 22.92
CA LEU A 111 2.10 26.88 21.60
C LEU A 111 1.47 27.84 20.60
N LYS A 112 0.40 28.55 20.98
CA LYS A 112 -0.24 29.58 20.14
C LYS A 112 0.72 30.73 19.83
N GLN A 113 1.48 31.20 20.82
CA GLN A 113 2.48 32.24 20.61
C GLN A 113 3.56 31.78 19.63
N TYR A 114 4.14 30.60 19.86
CA TYR A 114 5.14 29.99 18.98
C TYR A 114 4.61 29.85 17.55
N TYR A 115 3.37 29.35 17.39
CA TYR A 115 2.74 29.20 16.09
C TYR A 115 2.66 30.54 15.35
N ARG A 116 2.17 31.59 16.01
CA ARG A 116 2.04 32.94 15.41
C ARG A 116 3.38 33.56 15.04
N GLU A 117 4.42 33.35 15.84
CA GLU A 117 5.73 33.97 15.63
C GLU A 117 6.61 33.22 14.62
N LYS A 118 6.50 31.88 14.57
CA LYS A 118 7.45 31.03 13.85
C LYS A 118 6.88 30.36 12.60
N VAL A 119 5.55 30.24 12.48
CA VAL A 119 4.95 29.57 11.32
C VAL A 119 4.66 30.58 10.22
N PRO A 120 5.32 30.48 9.05
CA PRO A 120 5.03 31.38 7.94
C PRO A 120 3.66 31.08 7.34
N ARG A 121 3.05 32.08 6.69
CA ARG A 121 1.68 32.01 6.16
C ARG A 121 1.44 30.82 5.23
N TRP A 122 2.39 30.48 4.37
CA TRP A 122 2.25 29.33 3.46
C TRP A 122 2.18 27.99 4.23
N ALA A 123 2.93 27.87 5.33
CA ALA A 123 2.92 26.66 6.16
C ALA A 123 1.62 26.56 6.95
N ASP A 124 1.10 27.68 7.44
CA ASP A 124 -0.22 27.76 8.09
C ASP A 124 -1.33 27.23 7.17
N TRP A 125 -1.43 27.74 5.94
CA TRP A 125 -2.39 27.24 4.95
C TRP A 125 -2.19 25.74 4.63
N THR A 126 -0.94 25.28 4.56
CA THR A 126 -0.64 23.87 4.26
C THR A 126 -1.04 22.95 5.40
N ILE A 127 -0.73 23.32 6.64
CA ILE A 127 -1.08 22.54 7.84
C ILE A 127 -2.60 22.52 8.02
N LYS A 128 -3.25 23.69 7.96
CA LYS A 128 -4.71 23.80 8.08
C LYS A 128 -5.42 23.05 6.96
N GLY A 129 -4.97 23.23 5.71
CA GLY A 129 -5.53 22.57 4.54
C GLY A 129 -5.37 21.05 4.57
N SER A 130 -4.17 20.55 4.87
CA SER A 130 -3.96 19.11 4.98
C SER A 130 -4.83 18.48 6.07
N ALA A 131 -4.87 19.06 7.27
CA ALA A 131 -5.72 18.58 8.36
C ALA A 131 -7.22 18.59 7.97
N ALA A 132 -7.70 19.70 7.37
CA ALA A 132 -9.08 19.87 6.94
C ALA A 132 -9.51 18.82 5.89
N TYR A 133 -8.73 18.69 4.81
CA TYR A 133 -9.06 17.79 3.70
C TYR A 133 -8.90 16.32 4.10
N MET A 134 -7.85 15.99 4.87
CA MET A 134 -7.66 14.61 5.35
C MET A 134 -8.78 14.20 6.28
N PHE A 135 -9.21 15.08 7.19
CA PHE A 135 -10.33 14.80 8.09
C PHE A 135 -11.64 14.64 7.32
N ALA A 136 -11.99 15.60 6.45
CA ALA A 136 -13.20 15.53 5.63
C ALA A 136 -13.26 14.25 4.79
N PHE A 137 -12.15 13.89 4.15
CA PHE A 137 -12.02 12.66 3.39
C PHE A 137 -12.15 11.41 4.26
N HIS A 138 -11.40 11.32 5.36
CA HIS A 138 -11.39 10.15 6.22
C HIS A 138 -12.76 9.89 6.83
N PHE A 139 -13.42 10.96 7.29
CA PHE A 139 -14.77 10.91 7.84
C PHE A 139 -15.80 10.47 6.80
N GLY A 140 -15.85 11.12 5.64
CA GLY A 140 -16.79 10.79 4.58
C GLY A 140 -16.58 9.37 4.04
N ASN A 141 -15.32 8.96 3.82
CA ASN A 141 -15.02 7.61 3.39
C ASN A 141 -15.27 6.56 4.48
N GLY A 142 -15.12 6.94 5.77
CA GLY A 142 -15.50 6.11 6.91
C GLY A 142 -17.00 5.80 6.92
N ILE A 143 -17.86 6.81 6.71
CA ILE A 143 -19.31 6.60 6.56
C ILE A 143 -19.61 5.64 5.39
N ARG A 144 -18.91 5.81 4.26
CA ARG A 144 -19.04 4.90 3.11
C ARG A 144 -18.66 3.47 3.47
N HIS A 145 -17.60 3.24 4.24
CA HIS A 145 -17.22 1.91 4.72
C HIS A 145 -18.27 1.32 5.66
N LEU A 146 -18.78 2.09 6.62
CA LEU A 146 -19.87 1.64 7.50
C LEU A 146 -21.12 1.29 6.70
N LEU A 147 -21.44 2.03 5.64
CA LEU A 147 -22.54 1.70 4.74
C LEU A 147 -22.29 0.37 4.00
N TRP A 148 -21.07 0.12 3.55
CA TRP A 148 -20.68 -1.16 2.93
C TRP A 148 -20.76 -2.34 3.90
N ASP A 149 -20.42 -2.13 5.18
CA ASP A 149 -20.53 -3.14 6.23
C ASP A 149 -21.99 -3.57 6.47
N THR A 150 -22.97 -2.72 6.14
CA THR A 150 -24.40 -3.09 6.14
C THR A 150 -24.86 -3.85 4.87
N GLY A 151 -23.94 -4.17 3.96
CA GLY A 151 -24.25 -4.85 2.70
C GLY A 151 -24.81 -3.94 1.59
N ARG A 152 -24.74 -2.62 1.73
CA ARG A 152 -25.28 -1.64 0.77
C ARG A 152 -24.21 -1.13 -0.20
N GLU A 153 -24.63 -0.68 -1.38
CA GLU A 153 -23.76 -0.05 -2.41
C GLU A 153 -22.56 -0.90 -2.89
N LEU A 154 -22.63 -2.23 -2.76
CA LEU A 154 -21.55 -3.16 -3.16
C LEU A 154 -21.50 -3.49 -4.66
N THR A 155 -22.41 -2.95 -5.47
CA THR A 155 -22.34 -3.07 -6.93
C THR A 155 -21.25 -2.16 -7.49
N ILE A 156 -20.66 -2.49 -8.64
CA ILE A 156 -19.63 -1.64 -9.28
C ILE A 156 -20.11 -0.20 -9.47
N LYS A 157 -21.38 -0.03 -9.88
CA LYS A 157 -22.00 1.30 -10.02
C LYS A 157 -22.14 2.00 -8.66
N GLY A 158 -22.59 1.29 -7.63
CA GLY A 158 -22.74 1.84 -6.28
C GLY A 158 -21.40 2.24 -5.64
N VAL A 159 -20.38 1.39 -5.77
CA VAL A 159 -19.02 1.66 -5.29
C VAL A 159 -18.44 2.90 -5.96
N ASN A 160 -18.61 3.07 -7.28
CA ASN A 160 -18.13 4.27 -7.98
C ASN A 160 -18.93 5.52 -7.61
N ARG A 161 -20.26 5.42 -7.52
CA ARG A 161 -21.12 6.53 -7.12
C ARG A 161 -20.78 7.05 -5.72
N THR A 162 -20.67 6.15 -4.75
CA THR A 162 -20.28 6.49 -3.37
C THR A 162 -18.86 7.04 -3.31
N GLY A 163 -17.95 6.55 -4.15
CA GLY A 163 -16.59 7.08 -4.26
C GLY A 163 -16.55 8.54 -4.72
N ILE A 164 -17.31 8.87 -5.78
CA ILE A 164 -17.43 10.25 -6.27
C ILE A 164 -18.11 11.13 -5.21
N ALA A 165 -19.16 10.65 -4.55
CA ALA A 165 -19.85 11.38 -3.49
C ALA A 165 -18.90 11.76 -2.33
N VAL A 166 -18.01 10.85 -1.92
CA VAL A 166 -16.97 11.13 -0.91
C VAL A 166 -16.00 12.22 -1.39
N LEU A 167 -15.57 12.19 -2.65
CA LEU A 167 -14.67 13.21 -3.19
C LEU A 167 -15.34 14.60 -3.24
N VAL A 168 -16.60 14.65 -3.63
CA VAL A 168 -17.39 15.90 -3.63
C VAL A 168 -17.55 16.42 -2.20
N LEU A 169 -17.93 15.56 -1.25
CA LEU A 169 -18.02 15.92 0.16
C LEU A 169 -16.68 16.44 0.69
N THR A 170 -15.57 15.78 0.33
CA THR A 170 -14.22 16.19 0.73
C THR A 170 -13.90 17.59 0.21
N ALA A 171 -14.23 17.91 -1.04
CA ALA A 171 -13.99 19.22 -1.61
C ALA A 171 -14.76 20.32 -0.86
N PHE A 172 -16.06 20.12 -0.61
CA PHE A 172 -16.88 21.13 0.08
C PHE A 172 -16.55 21.25 1.56
N ALA A 173 -16.51 20.14 2.29
CA ALA A 173 -16.23 20.14 3.73
C ALA A 173 -14.79 20.56 4.02
N GLY A 174 -13.82 20.08 3.24
CA GLY A 174 -12.41 20.48 3.36
C GLY A 174 -12.22 21.97 3.10
N THR A 175 -12.88 22.53 2.09
CA THR A 175 -12.87 23.98 1.83
C THR A 175 -13.52 24.76 2.97
N SER A 176 -14.67 24.32 3.46
CA SER A 176 -15.34 24.95 4.60
C SER A 176 -14.44 25.02 5.84
N PHE A 177 -13.83 23.89 6.23
CA PHE A 177 -12.90 23.82 7.36
C PHE A 177 -11.60 24.63 7.15
N LEU A 178 -11.19 24.84 5.90
CA LEU A 178 -10.03 25.65 5.59
C LEU A 178 -10.28 27.15 5.82
N PHE A 179 -11.49 27.63 5.51
CA PHE A 179 -11.84 29.06 5.58
C PHE A 179 -12.58 29.48 6.86
N TRP A 180 -13.15 28.53 7.61
CA TRP A 180 -13.68 28.77 8.95
C TRP A 180 -12.54 28.89 9.97
#